data_AF-A0A4R2L2H3-F1
#
_entry.id   AF-A0A4R2L2H3-F1
#
_cell.length_a   1.000
_cell.length_b   1.000
_cell.length_c   1.000
_cell.angle_alpha   90.00
_cell.angle_beta   90.00
_cell.angle_gamma   90.00
#
_symmetry.space_group_name_H-M   'P 1'
#
loop_
_entity.id
_entity.type
_entity.pdbx_description
1 polymer ?
#
loop_
_entity_poly.entity_id
_entity_poly.type
_entity_poly.pdbx_seq_one_letter_code
_entity_poly.pdbx_strand_id
1 'polypeptide(L)'
;MLTRRHFILTTTALFSSAIVAPVSAAPSSTSDRWAAWDAEVTPPDFDPARSNPWGLHPRFLPVRVEARDGLRAGDIHVDAIARYLYHIQGDGTAMRYGVAIGRGGLYAPGRFTVGRKAKWPSWTPTQNMIRREPETYAQFAGGMPPGPMNALGSRALYLYVGNRDTYLRIHGTPFPRSVGMRASSGCVRMVMAHINGLYDRVDTGVTAHLYPAEESVTARS
;
A
#
# COMPACT_ATOMS: atom_id res chain seq x y z
N MET A 1 51.46 -74.43 12.52
CA MET A 1 51.49 -74.04 11.10
C MET A 1 50.29 -73.15 10.81
N LEU A 2 50.59 -71.97 10.24
CA LEU A 2 49.81 -71.00 9.46
C LEU A 2 48.26 -70.97 9.47
N THR A 3 47.79 -69.73 9.59
CA THR A 3 46.43 -69.15 9.61
C THR A 3 45.75 -69.08 8.24
N ARG A 4 44.41 -68.95 8.21
CA ARG A 4 43.61 -68.27 7.15
C ARG A 4 42.16 -68.08 7.64
N ARG A 5 41.92 -67.00 8.39
CA ARG A 5 41.30 -65.72 7.94
C ARG A 5 39.86 -65.87 7.42
N HIS A 6 38.94 -65.51 8.31
CA HIS A 6 37.58 -65.09 8.00
C HIS A 6 37.63 -63.81 7.16
N PHE A 7 36.86 -63.75 6.07
CA PHE A 7 36.60 -62.53 5.32
C PHE A 7 35.08 -62.42 5.18
N ILE A 8 34.45 -61.64 6.05
CA ILE A 8 33.07 -61.19 5.89
C ILE A 8 33.17 -59.81 5.25
N LEU A 9 32.84 -59.72 3.96
CA LEU A 9 32.67 -58.47 3.24
C LEU A 9 31.23 -58.01 3.44
N THR A 10 31.02 -57.07 4.37
CA THR A 10 29.77 -56.31 4.49
C THR A 10 29.82 -55.12 3.54
N THR A 11 29.21 -55.26 2.38
CA THR A 11 28.98 -54.16 1.44
C THR A 11 27.75 -53.35 1.91
N THR A 12 27.98 -52.25 2.62
CA THR A 12 26.94 -51.24 2.86
C THR A 12 26.70 -50.46 1.56
N ALA A 13 25.59 -50.75 0.88
CA ALA A 13 25.09 -49.93 -0.22
C ALA A 13 24.55 -48.60 0.35
N LEU A 14 25.27 -47.51 0.11
CA LEU A 14 24.77 -46.16 0.38
C LEU A 14 23.72 -45.81 -0.70
N PHE A 15 22.45 -45.93 -0.34
CA PHE A 15 21.36 -45.35 -1.14
C PHE A 15 21.35 -43.83 -0.89
N SER A 16 21.87 -43.06 -1.84
CA SER A 16 21.66 -41.61 -1.88
C SER A 16 20.21 -41.33 -2.27
N SER A 17 19.39 -40.98 -1.30
CA SER A 17 18.07 -40.40 -1.54
C SER A 17 18.26 -39.08 -2.28
N ALA A 18 17.85 -39.01 -3.54
CA ALA A 18 17.80 -37.73 -4.26
C ALA A 18 16.80 -36.82 -3.53
N ILE A 19 17.30 -35.74 -2.94
CA ILE A 19 16.45 -34.68 -2.37
C ILE A 19 15.80 -33.97 -3.56
N VAL A 20 14.56 -34.34 -3.88
CA VAL A 20 13.73 -33.59 -4.81
C VAL A 20 13.28 -32.32 -4.08
N ALA A 21 14.02 -31.23 -4.27
CA ALA A 21 13.55 -29.92 -3.85
C ALA A 21 12.31 -29.56 -4.70
N PRO A 22 11.19 -29.09 -4.09
CA PRO A 22 10.07 -28.62 -4.87
C PRO A 22 10.53 -27.41 -5.69
N VAL A 23 10.52 -27.55 -7.01
CA VAL A 23 10.68 -26.42 -7.94
C VAL A 23 9.40 -25.60 -7.84
N SER A 24 9.45 -24.51 -7.08
CA SER A 24 8.36 -23.51 -7.11
C SER A 24 8.28 -22.94 -8.53
N ALA A 25 7.20 -23.26 -9.23
CA ALA A 25 6.93 -22.70 -10.55
C ALA A 25 6.79 -21.18 -10.45
N ALA A 26 7.45 -20.45 -11.35
CA ALA A 26 7.27 -19.01 -11.47
C ALA A 26 5.79 -18.69 -11.79
N PRO A 27 5.23 -17.57 -11.29
CA PRO A 27 3.82 -17.23 -11.49
C PRO A 27 3.49 -17.14 -12.98
N SER A 28 2.53 -17.97 -13.41
CA SER A 28 2.13 -18.13 -14.81
C SER A 28 1.21 -17.01 -15.32
N SER A 29 0.51 -16.31 -14.43
CA SER A 29 -0.41 -15.23 -14.76
C SER A 29 -0.15 -13.94 -13.96
N THR A 30 -0.69 -12.82 -14.44
CA THR A 30 -0.66 -11.53 -13.71
C THR A 30 -1.33 -11.65 -12.34
N SER A 31 -2.43 -12.41 -12.23
CA SER A 31 -3.12 -12.66 -10.97
C SER A 31 -2.26 -13.46 -9.99
N ASP A 32 -1.54 -14.49 -10.44
CA ASP A 32 -0.66 -15.29 -9.58
C ASP A 32 0.46 -14.42 -9.00
N ARG A 33 1.01 -13.53 -9.85
CA ARG A 33 2.04 -12.58 -9.43
C ARG A 33 1.52 -11.57 -8.42
N TRP A 34 0.30 -11.05 -8.62
CA TRP A 34 -0.33 -10.15 -7.66
C TRP A 34 -0.60 -10.82 -6.31
N ALA A 35 -1.04 -12.08 -6.33
CA ALA A 35 -1.24 -12.85 -5.10
C ALA A 35 0.09 -13.05 -4.35
N ALA A 36 1.16 -13.40 -5.06
CA ALA A 36 2.49 -13.52 -4.47
C ALA A 36 2.97 -12.20 -3.84
N TRP A 37 2.83 -11.08 -4.54
CA TRP A 37 3.20 -9.77 -3.99
C TRP A 37 2.28 -9.31 -2.86
N ASP A 38 0.98 -9.64 -2.90
CA ASP A 38 0.06 -9.33 -1.81
C ASP A 38 0.47 -10.06 -0.53
N ALA A 39 0.90 -11.32 -0.64
CA ALA A 39 1.44 -12.12 0.46
C ALA A 39 2.81 -11.60 0.96
N GLU A 40 3.61 -10.99 0.10
CA GLU A 40 4.89 -10.36 0.48
C GLU A 40 4.66 -9.10 1.35
N VAL A 41 3.68 -8.26 0.98
CA VAL A 41 3.44 -6.96 1.64
C VAL A 41 2.38 -6.99 2.75
N THR A 42 1.68 -8.12 2.89
CA THR A 42 0.68 -8.35 3.93
C THR A 42 1.15 -9.51 4.80
N PRO A 43 1.49 -9.27 6.08
CA PRO A 43 1.95 -10.33 6.98
C PRO A 43 0.97 -11.51 7.05
N PRO A 44 1.45 -12.74 7.29
CA PRO A 44 0.56 -13.84 7.67
C PRO A 44 -0.21 -13.45 8.94
N ASP A 45 -1.46 -13.90 9.04
CA ASP A 45 -2.36 -13.59 10.16
C ASP A 45 -2.51 -12.10 10.47
N PHE A 46 -2.44 -11.26 9.43
CA PHE A 46 -2.53 -9.81 9.55
C PHE A 46 -3.87 -9.38 10.19
N ASP A 47 -3.79 -8.83 11.40
CA ASP A 47 -4.87 -8.10 12.06
C ASP A 47 -4.63 -6.59 11.86
N PRO A 48 -5.52 -5.87 11.17
CA PRO A 48 -5.38 -4.44 10.94
C PRO A 48 -5.13 -3.60 12.21
N ALA A 49 -5.68 -3.98 13.35
CA ALA A 49 -5.56 -3.21 14.60
C ALA A 49 -4.35 -3.60 15.45
N ARG A 50 -3.73 -4.77 15.21
CA ARG A 50 -2.67 -5.31 16.09
C ARG A 50 -1.34 -5.54 15.39
N SER A 51 -1.36 -5.99 14.14
CA SER A 51 -0.14 -6.32 13.40
C SER A 51 0.63 -5.07 13.03
N ASN A 52 1.87 -4.95 13.53
CA ASN A 52 2.72 -3.78 13.31
C ASN A 52 4.21 -4.14 13.08
N PRO A 53 4.53 -4.95 12.04
CA PRO A 53 5.92 -5.28 11.72
C PRO A 53 6.73 -4.08 11.23
N TRP A 54 6.08 -2.97 10.89
CA TRP A 54 6.72 -1.75 10.38
C TRP A 54 7.19 -0.80 11.49
N GLY A 55 6.87 -1.10 12.75
CA GLY A 55 7.25 -0.27 13.90
C GLY A 55 6.57 1.10 13.91
N LEU A 56 5.34 1.20 13.41
CA LEU A 56 4.58 2.44 13.45
C LEU A 56 4.16 2.79 14.87
N HIS A 57 3.99 4.07 15.17
CA HIS A 57 3.34 4.46 16.41
C HIS A 57 1.90 3.92 16.44
N PRO A 58 1.43 3.28 17.54
CA PRO A 58 0.13 2.60 17.59
C PRO A 58 -1.07 3.43 17.11
N ARG A 59 -1.05 4.75 17.34
CA ARG A 59 -2.09 5.68 16.86
C ARG A 59 -2.35 5.63 15.34
N PHE A 60 -1.38 5.19 14.55
CA PHE A 60 -1.47 5.09 13.09
C PHE A 60 -1.92 3.71 12.59
N LEU A 61 -2.12 2.75 13.49
CA LEU A 61 -2.71 1.48 13.12
C LEU A 61 -4.21 1.65 12.83
N PRO A 62 -4.76 0.85 11.91
CA PRO A 62 -6.18 0.79 11.63
C PRO A 62 -7.02 0.58 12.90
N VAL A 63 -8.03 1.42 13.12
CA VAL A 63 -8.95 1.30 14.26
C VAL A 63 -10.35 1.66 13.79
N ARG A 64 -11.33 0.85 14.18
CA ARG A 64 -12.74 1.21 14.02
C ARG A 64 -13.11 2.26 15.06
N VAL A 65 -13.72 3.35 14.61
CA VAL A 65 -14.16 4.47 15.44
C VAL A 65 -15.62 4.80 15.13
N GLU A 66 -16.30 5.52 16.01
CA GLU A 66 -17.60 6.09 15.70
C GLU A 66 -17.46 7.13 14.58
N ALA A 67 -18.36 7.08 13.59
CA ALA A 67 -18.44 8.10 12.56
C ALA A 67 -19.24 9.29 13.10
N ARG A 68 -18.91 10.49 12.60
CA ARG A 68 -19.74 11.67 12.87
C ARG A 68 -21.06 11.55 12.12
N ASP A 69 -22.10 12.12 12.70
CA ASP A 69 -23.42 12.21 12.07
C ASP A 69 -23.35 12.96 10.73
N GLY A 70 -24.21 12.56 9.80
CA GLY A 70 -24.34 13.19 8.48
C GLY A 70 -23.24 12.83 7.47
N LEU A 71 -22.26 12.00 7.84
CA LEU A 71 -21.29 11.46 6.88
C LEU A 71 -21.91 10.33 6.05
N ARG A 72 -21.57 10.28 4.76
CA ARG A 72 -22.14 9.31 3.82
C ARG A 72 -21.34 8.01 3.85
N ALA A 73 -22.02 6.89 4.02
CA ALA A 73 -21.40 5.57 3.95
C ALA A 73 -20.71 5.33 2.60
N GLY A 74 -19.52 4.71 2.64
CA GLY A 74 -18.64 4.48 1.50
C GLY A 74 -17.72 5.65 1.15
N ASP A 75 -18.00 6.86 1.62
CA ASP A 75 -17.13 8.01 1.37
C ASP A 75 -15.82 7.91 2.19
N ILE A 76 -14.79 8.56 1.68
CA ILE A 76 -13.48 8.66 2.30
C ILE A 76 -13.27 10.09 2.80
N HIS A 77 -12.77 10.22 4.03
CA HIS A 77 -12.44 11.51 4.63
C HIS A 77 -10.97 11.49 5.07
N VAL A 78 -10.17 12.44 4.61
CA VAL A 78 -8.75 12.55 4.96
C VAL A 78 -8.55 13.81 5.80
N ASP A 79 -8.24 13.59 7.07
CA ASP A 79 -7.77 14.64 7.98
C ASP A 79 -6.26 14.76 7.86
N ALA A 80 -5.82 15.80 7.16
CA ALA A 80 -4.42 16.05 6.90
C ALA A 80 -3.64 16.47 8.16
N ILE A 81 -4.28 17.14 9.12
CA ILE A 81 -3.64 17.60 10.36
C ILE A 81 -3.34 16.40 11.26
N ALA A 82 -4.37 15.58 11.52
CA ALA A 82 -4.21 14.37 12.34
C ALA A 82 -3.40 13.28 11.62
N ARG A 83 -3.40 13.32 10.27
CA ARG A 83 -2.85 12.32 9.33
C ARG A 83 -3.59 11.00 9.42
N TYR A 84 -4.91 11.11 9.34
CA TYR A 84 -5.82 9.98 9.30
C TYR A 84 -6.66 9.98 8.03
N LEU A 85 -6.96 8.79 7.54
CA LEU A 85 -8.01 8.54 6.56
C LEU A 85 -9.13 7.77 7.26
N TYR A 86 -10.36 8.17 7.05
CA TYR A 86 -11.57 7.51 7.54
C TYR A 86 -12.36 6.99 6.35
N HIS A 87 -12.71 5.72 6.36
CA HIS A 87 -13.67 5.13 5.43
C HIS A 87 -14.98 4.90 6.17
N ILE A 88 -16.03 5.61 5.77
CA ILE A 88 -17.30 5.62 6.48
C ILE A 88 -18.08 4.34 6.19
N GLN A 89 -18.58 3.69 7.24
CA GLN A 89 -19.31 2.43 7.17
C GLN A 89 -20.81 2.68 7.40
N GLY A 90 -21.65 1.76 6.94
CA GLY A 90 -23.12 1.90 7.04
C GLY A 90 -23.71 1.69 8.43
N ASP A 91 -22.90 1.27 9.40
CA ASP A 91 -23.29 0.94 10.78
C ASP A 91 -23.02 2.09 11.76
N GLY A 92 -22.87 3.32 11.27
CA GLY A 92 -22.54 4.49 12.10
C GLY A 92 -21.08 4.53 12.55
N THR A 93 -20.22 3.66 12.00
CA THR A 93 -18.79 3.63 12.30
C THR A 93 -17.94 4.06 11.11
N ALA A 94 -16.65 4.26 11.33
CA ALA A 94 -15.66 4.43 10.29
C ALA A 94 -14.43 3.59 10.60
N MET A 95 -13.80 3.04 9.56
CA MET A 95 -12.45 2.51 9.70
C MET A 95 -11.45 3.65 9.53
N ARG A 96 -10.70 3.97 10.59
CA ARG A 96 -9.65 4.98 10.59
C ARG A 96 -8.30 4.32 10.31
N TYR A 97 -7.50 4.92 9.43
CA TYR A 97 -6.16 4.49 9.05
C TYR A 97 -5.15 5.62 9.25
N GLY A 98 -3.93 5.30 9.67
CA GLY A 98 -2.81 6.25 9.57
C GLY A 98 -2.37 6.44 8.12
N VAL A 99 -2.08 7.70 7.74
CA VAL A 99 -1.58 8.05 6.40
C VAL A 99 -0.36 8.97 6.44
N ALA A 100 0.34 9.06 5.32
CA ALA A 100 1.25 10.17 5.03
C ALA A 100 0.60 11.12 4.01
N ILE A 101 0.90 12.40 4.12
CA ILE A 101 0.33 13.44 3.23
C ILE A 101 1.44 14.19 2.47
N GLY A 102 1.01 15.11 1.60
CA GLY A 102 1.90 16.02 0.88
C GLY A 102 2.75 16.88 1.81
N ARG A 103 4.03 17.05 1.45
CA ARG A 103 4.94 17.98 2.13
C ARG A 103 4.72 19.42 1.70
N GLY A 104 4.88 20.36 2.63
CA GLY A 104 4.67 21.79 2.38
C GLY A 104 3.35 22.08 1.66
N GLY A 105 3.39 22.98 0.69
CA GLY A 105 2.26 23.35 -0.16
C GLY A 105 1.93 22.38 -1.31
N LEU A 106 2.43 21.13 -1.27
CA LEU A 106 2.09 20.12 -2.29
C LEU A 106 0.80 19.37 -2.01
N TYR A 107 0.27 19.47 -0.78
CA TYR A 107 -1.01 18.86 -0.45
C TYR A 107 -2.16 19.72 -0.99
N ALA A 108 -3.05 19.10 -1.75
CA ALA A 108 -4.18 19.77 -2.38
C ALA A 108 -5.49 19.31 -1.71
N PRO A 109 -6.07 20.11 -0.79
CA PRO A 109 -7.37 19.81 -0.22
C PRO A 109 -8.48 19.96 -1.28
N GLY A 110 -9.60 19.28 -1.07
CA GLY A 110 -10.73 19.36 -1.97
C GLY A 110 -11.69 18.19 -1.84
N ARG A 111 -12.69 18.20 -2.72
CA ARG A 111 -13.66 17.12 -2.88
C ARG A 111 -13.41 16.44 -4.23
N PHE A 112 -13.23 15.14 -4.19
CA PHE A 112 -12.86 14.33 -5.36
C PHE A 112 -13.77 13.13 -5.49
N THR A 113 -13.89 12.60 -6.70
CA THR A 113 -14.52 11.30 -6.96
C THR A 113 -13.45 10.24 -7.08
N VAL A 114 -13.65 9.06 -6.47
CA VAL A 114 -12.83 7.87 -6.77
C VAL A 114 -13.24 7.35 -8.16
N GLY A 115 -12.58 7.84 -9.21
CA GLY A 115 -12.96 7.56 -10.59
C GLY A 115 -12.41 6.24 -11.13
N ARG A 116 -11.28 5.78 -10.58
CA ARG A 116 -10.64 4.51 -10.96
C ARG A 116 -9.91 3.89 -9.78
N LYS A 117 -9.82 2.56 -9.80
CA LYS A 117 -9.07 1.74 -8.87
C LYS A 117 -8.09 0.85 -9.65
N ALA A 118 -6.89 0.63 -9.10
CA ALA A 118 -5.94 -0.33 -9.68
C ALA A 118 -5.24 -1.18 -8.60
N LYS A 119 -5.06 -2.46 -8.90
CA LYS A 119 -4.13 -3.36 -8.21
C LYS A 119 -2.77 -3.30 -8.90
N TRP A 120 -1.70 -3.25 -8.11
CA TRP A 120 -0.31 -3.20 -8.55
C TRP A 120 -0.11 -2.30 -9.78
N PRO A 121 -0.44 -0.99 -9.69
CA PRO A 121 -0.31 -0.08 -10.82
C PRO A 121 1.16 0.14 -11.20
N SER A 122 1.40 0.48 -12.47
CA SER A 122 2.62 1.17 -12.86
C SER A 122 2.60 2.61 -12.34
N TRP A 123 3.76 3.23 -12.24
CA TRP A 123 3.87 4.63 -11.82
C TRP A 123 4.81 5.40 -12.73
N THR A 124 4.42 6.60 -13.13
CA THR A 124 5.30 7.54 -13.82
C THR A 124 5.24 8.87 -13.07
N PRO A 125 6.38 9.47 -12.70
CA PRO A 125 6.40 10.79 -12.09
C PRO A 125 5.82 11.82 -13.06
N THR A 126 5.14 12.83 -12.53
CA THR A 126 4.66 13.93 -13.37
C THR A 126 5.83 14.79 -13.82
N GLN A 127 5.65 15.53 -14.91
CA GLN A 127 6.66 16.50 -15.37
C GLN A 127 6.98 17.56 -14.31
N ASN A 128 6.00 17.93 -13.47
CA ASN A 128 6.22 18.81 -12.32
C ASN A 128 7.13 18.18 -11.26
N MET A 129 7.00 16.87 -11.01
CA MET A 129 7.89 16.15 -10.09
C MET A 129 9.32 16.13 -10.63
N ILE A 130 9.49 15.76 -11.90
CA ILE A 130 10.82 15.73 -12.56
C ILE A 130 11.47 17.11 -12.55
N ARG A 131 10.73 18.19 -12.89
CA ARG A 131 11.30 19.55 -12.85
C ARG A 131 11.72 20.00 -11.46
N ARG A 132 10.97 19.62 -10.42
CA ARG A 132 11.23 20.06 -9.06
C ARG A 132 12.42 19.32 -8.42
N GLU A 133 12.54 18.03 -8.69
CA GLU A 133 13.54 17.12 -8.07
C GLU A 133 14.07 16.14 -9.13
N PRO A 134 14.82 16.63 -10.15
CA PRO A 134 15.28 15.81 -11.27
C PRO A 134 16.22 14.69 -10.81
N GLU A 135 17.07 14.93 -9.83
CA GLU A 135 17.97 13.94 -9.24
C GLU A 135 17.22 12.74 -8.63
N THR A 136 15.99 12.97 -8.16
CA THR A 136 15.13 11.93 -7.60
C THR A 136 14.29 11.24 -8.68
N TYR A 137 13.66 12.02 -9.57
CA TYR A 137 12.59 11.52 -10.43
C TYR A 137 12.96 11.28 -11.91
N ALA A 138 14.01 11.91 -12.44
CA ALA A 138 14.34 11.83 -13.87
C ALA A 138 14.65 10.38 -14.30
N GLN A 139 15.29 9.60 -13.42
CA GLN A 139 15.56 8.17 -13.65
C GLN A 139 14.29 7.33 -13.89
N PHE A 140 13.13 7.81 -13.45
CA PHE A 140 11.84 7.13 -13.59
C PHE A 140 10.96 7.74 -14.69
N ALA A 141 11.49 8.61 -15.56
CA ALA A 141 10.71 9.23 -16.64
C ALA A 141 10.07 8.21 -17.60
N GLY A 142 10.71 7.05 -17.79
CA GLY A 142 10.16 5.91 -18.53
C GLY A 142 9.12 5.07 -17.77
N GLY A 143 8.82 5.43 -16.52
CA GLY A 143 7.92 4.71 -15.64
C GLY A 143 8.60 3.63 -14.80
N MET A 144 7.96 3.29 -13.68
CA MET A 144 8.26 2.15 -12.84
C MET A 144 7.23 1.05 -13.10
N PRO A 145 7.68 -0.21 -13.31
CA PRO A 145 6.77 -1.33 -13.47
C PRO A 145 6.03 -1.65 -12.15
N PRO A 146 4.90 -2.38 -12.21
CA PRO A 146 4.24 -2.93 -11.04
C PRO A 146 5.18 -3.74 -10.14
N GLY A 147 5.01 -3.63 -8.82
CA GLY A 147 5.66 -4.51 -7.85
C GLY A 147 5.82 -3.89 -6.45
N PRO A 148 6.36 -4.66 -5.48
CA PRO A 148 6.49 -4.24 -4.07
C PRO A 148 7.26 -2.94 -3.85
N MET A 149 8.21 -2.61 -4.72
CA MET A 149 9.00 -1.37 -4.64
C MET A 149 8.44 -0.21 -5.47
N ASN A 150 7.30 -0.37 -6.14
CA ASN A 150 6.67 0.68 -6.93
C ASN A 150 6.22 1.85 -6.03
N ALA A 151 6.39 3.09 -6.48
CA ALA A 151 6.04 4.28 -5.70
C ALA A 151 4.54 4.42 -5.36
N LEU A 152 3.64 3.81 -6.14
CA LEU A 152 2.21 3.70 -5.84
C LEU A 152 1.84 2.48 -5.00
N GLY A 153 2.78 1.55 -4.83
CA GLY A 153 2.62 0.34 -4.04
C GLY A 153 1.54 -0.62 -4.57
N SER A 154 0.92 -1.35 -3.64
CA SER A 154 0.03 -2.46 -3.96
C SER A 154 -1.32 -2.05 -4.56
N ARG A 155 -1.85 -0.88 -4.18
CA ARG A 155 -3.17 -0.38 -4.61
C ARG A 155 -3.13 1.13 -4.82
N ALA A 156 -3.96 1.61 -5.74
CA ALA A 156 -4.22 3.03 -5.90
C ALA A 156 -5.70 3.31 -6.19
N LEU A 157 -6.23 4.32 -5.49
CA LEU A 157 -7.51 4.99 -5.75
C LEU A 157 -7.20 6.32 -6.44
N TYR A 158 -7.68 6.49 -7.67
CA TYR A 158 -7.41 7.66 -8.50
C TYR A 158 -8.50 8.70 -8.29
N LEU A 159 -8.08 9.91 -7.95
CA LEU A 159 -8.97 11.00 -7.58
C LEU A 159 -9.26 11.92 -8.78
N TYR A 160 -10.53 12.15 -9.04
CA TYR A 160 -11.02 12.90 -10.18
C TYR A 160 -11.81 14.15 -9.74
N VAL A 161 -11.81 15.17 -10.60
CA VAL A 161 -12.77 16.28 -10.56
C VAL A 161 -13.54 16.26 -11.87
N GLY A 162 -14.84 15.99 -11.80
CA GLY A 162 -15.62 15.62 -12.99
C GLY A 162 -14.98 14.42 -13.69
N ASN A 163 -14.72 14.54 -14.99
CA ASN A 163 -14.05 13.49 -15.79
C ASN A 163 -12.53 13.65 -15.86
N ARG A 164 -11.92 14.61 -15.14
CA ARG A 164 -10.49 14.89 -15.21
C ARG A 164 -9.72 14.21 -14.08
N ASP A 165 -8.70 13.42 -14.43
CA ASP A 165 -7.73 12.90 -13.48
C ASP A 165 -6.89 14.06 -12.89
N THR A 166 -6.85 14.15 -11.57
CA THR A 166 -6.16 15.23 -10.83
C THR A 166 -4.67 14.97 -10.63
N TYR A 167 -4.18 13.79 -10.97
CA TYR A 167 -2.87 13.30 -10.55
C TYR A 167 -2.71 13.07 -9.03
N LEU A 168 -3.79 13.19 -8.24
CA LEU A 168 -3.85 12.84 -6.82
C LEU A 168 -4.42 11.44 -6.61
N ARG A 169 -3.85 10.73 -5.62
CA ARG A 169 -4.15 9.33 -5.36
C ARG A 169 -4.15 9.08 -3.87
N ILE A 170 -4.99 8.14 -3.44
CA ILE A 170 -4.80 7.41 -2.19
C ILE A 170 -4.15 6.08 -2.58
N HIS A 171 -2.93 5.83 -2.12
CA HIS A 171 -2.16 4.69 -2.62
C HIS A 171 -1.25 4.06 -1.55
N GLY A 172 -0.75 2.85 -1.82
CA GLY A 172 0.21 2.16 -0.96
C GLY A 172 1.61 2.77 -1.03
N THR A 173 2.50 2.44 -0.10
CA THR A 173 3.91 2.87 -0.20
C THR A 173 4.88 1.77 0.22
N PRO A 174 6.02 1.63 -0.46
CA PRO A 174 7.12 0.76 -0.02
C PRO A 174 7.84 1.32 1.22
N PHE A 175 7.54 2.54 1.63
CA PHE A 175 8.13 3.21 2.78
C PHE A 175 7.10 3.36 3.90
N PRO A 176 6.70 2.28 4.60
CA PRO A 176 5.61 2.32 5.58
C PRO A 176 5.89 3.29 6.73
N ARG A 177 7.16 3.45 7.12
CA ARG A 177 7.60 4.44 8.13
C ARG A 177 7.32 5.90 7.75
N SER A 178 6.94 6.17 6.49
CA SER A 178 6.46 7.50 6.08
C SER A 178 5.08 7.85 6.63
N VAL A 179 4.28 6.86 7.02
CA VAL A 179 2.97 7.08 7.63
C VAL A 179 3.11 7.89 8.91
N GLY A 180 2.31 8.94 9.02
CA GLY A 180 2.42 9.92 10.10
C GLY A 180 3.33 11.12 9.78
N MET A 181 3.94 11.18 8.60
CA MET A 181 4.76 12.31 8.16
C MET A 181 4.12 13.08 7.00
N ARG A 182 4.65 14.29 6.73
CA ARG A 182 4.42 15.04 5.48
C ARG A 182 5.55 14.71 4.51
N ALA A 183 5.37 13.70 3.67
CA ALA A 183 6.46 13.08 2.91
C ALA A 183 6.17 12.88 1.41
N SER A 184 4.94 13.15 0.96
CA SER A 184 4.55 12.91 -0.44
C SER A 184 4.63 14.17 -1.30
N SER A 185 4.57 13.98 -2.62
CA SER A 185 4.43 15.07 -3.60
C SER A 185 2.98 15.49 -3.83
N GLY A 186 2.06 15.18 -2.90
CA GLY A 186 0.66 15.64 -2.91
C GLY A 186 -0.36 14.53 -2.68
N CYS A 187 0.00 13.27 -2.94
CA CYS A 187 -0.88 12.12 -2.72
C CYS A 187 -1.00 11.71 -1.24
N VAL A 188 -1.99 10.87 -0.94
CA VAL A 188 -2.16 10.23 0.38
C VAL A 188 -1.53 8.84 0.31
N ARG A 189 -0.56 8.56 1.20
CA ARG A 189 0.16 7.28 1.24
C ARG A 189 -0.27 6.45 2.44
N MET A 190 -0.43 5.15 2.22
CA MET A 190 -0.82 4.17 3.22
C MET A 190 0.17 3.01 3.25
N VAL A 191 0.26 2.32 4.38
CA VAL A 191 0.88 0.98 4.41
C VAL A 191 0.15 0.07 3.42
N MET A 192 0.89 -0.73 2.66
CA MET A 192 0.32 -1.59 1.61
C MET A 192 -0.73 -2.57 2.15
N ALA A 193 -0.45 -3.24 3.27
CA ALA A 193 -1.43 -4.11 3.93
C ALA A 193 -2.73 -3.37 4.31
N HIS A 194 -2.64 -2.12 4.75
CA HIS A 194 -3.81 -1.32 5.15
C HIS A 194 -4.67 -0.96 3.94
N ILE A 195 -4.05 -0.48 2.86
CA ILE A 195 -4.78 -0.11 1.66
C ILE A 195 -5.27 -1.33 0.87
N ASN A 196 -4.61 -2.49 0.97
CA ASN A 196 -5.14 -3.74 0.42
C ASN A 196 -6.54 -4.00 0.99
N GLY A 197 -6.69 -3.88 2.32
CA GLY A 197 -7.99 -3.98 2.97
C GLY A 197 -8.96 -2.86 2.58
N LEU A 198 -8.53 -1.60 2.58
CA LEU A 198 -9.39 -0.48 2.19
C LEU A 198 -9.91 -0.63 0.75
N TYR A 199 -9.04 -1.05 -0.17
CA TYR A 199 -9.32 -1.11 -1.60
C TYR A 199 -10.55 -1.94 -1.92
N ASP A 200 -10.71 -3.10 -1.29
CA ASP A 200 -11.86 -3.98 -1.58
C ASP A 200 -13.19 -3.45 -1.01
N ARG A 201 -13.13 -2.45 -0.11
CA ARG A 201 -14.30 -1.85 0.55
C ARG A 201 -14.77 -0.54 -0.05
N VAL A 202 -13.96 0.07 -0.92
CA VAL A 202 -14.23 1.37 -1.54
C VAL A 202 -14.74 1.15 -2.96
N ASP A 203 -15.94 1.61 -3.26
CA ASP A 203 -16.46 1.58 -4.63
C ASP A 203 -15.96 2.75 -5.48
N THR A 204 -15.96 2.57 -6.80
CA THR A 204 -15.80 3.72 -7.71
C THR A 204 -17.05 4.61 -7.65
N GLY A 205 -16.89 5.91 -7.82
CA GLY A 205 -17.97 6.89 -7.77
C GLY A 205 -18.24 7.48 -6.38
N VAL A 206 -17.66 6.90 -5.30
CA VAL A 206 -17.73 7.51 -3.96
C VAL A 206 -16.91 8.79 -3.88
N THR A 207 -17.23 9.62 -2.88
CA THR A 207 -16.53 10.89 -2.67
C THR A 207 -15.33 10.69 -1.74
N ALA A 208 -14.19 11.30 -2.09
CA ALA A 208 -13.06 11.50 -1.21
C ALA A 208 -12.95 12.98 -0.83
N HIS A 209 -13.10 13.27 0.45
CA HIS A 209 -12.92 14.59 1.05
C HIS A 209 -11.51 14.69 1.62
N LEU A 210 -10.66 15.52 1.04
CA LEU A 210 -9.33 15.84 1.56
C LEU A 210 -9.40 17.20 2.25
N TYR A 211 -9.37 17.20 3.59
CA TYR A 211 -9.44 18.43 4.37
C TYR A 211 -8.09 19.16 4.39
N PRO A 212 -8.08 20.51 4.53
CA PRO A 212 -6.87 21.32 4.59
C PRO A 212 -5.85 20.83 5.62
N ALA A 213 -4.56 20.96 5.28
CA ALA A 213 -3.44 20.54 6.13
C ALA A 213 -2.93 21.64 7.08
N GLU A 214 -3.53 22.82 6.98
CA GLU A 214 -3.37 24.02 7.82
C GLU A 214 -4.77 24.63 7.96
N GLU A 215 -5.03 25.39 9.03
CA GLU A 215 -6.26 26.19 9.13
C GLU A 215 -6.28 27.21 7.98
N SER A 216 -7.02 26.88 6.92
CA SER A 216 -7.29 27.85 5.88
C SER A 216 -8.28 28.87 6.43
N VAL A 217 -7.76 29.96 7.01
CA VAL A 217 -8.48 31.23 7.05
C VAL A 217 -8.52 31.75 5.61
N THR A 218 -9.36 31.14 4.78
CA THR A 218 -9.80 31.82 3.56
C THR A 218 -10.81 32.85 4.01
N ALA A 219 -10.35 34.09 4.17
CA ALA A 219 -11.25 35.24 4.19
C ALA A 219 -12.20 35.10 3.00
N ARG A 220 -13.49 34.99 3.28
CA ARG A 220 -14.53 35.21 2.27
C ARG A 220 -14.52 36.72 2.02
N SER A 221 -13.88 37.13 0.95
CA SER A 221 -14.13 38.42 0.28
C SER A 221 -15.16 38.20 -0.82
#